data_AF-A0A2K0WSU4-F1
#
_entry.id   AF-A0A2K0WSU4-F1
#
_cell.length_a   1.000
_cell.length_b   1.000
_cell.length_c   1.000
_cell.angle_alpha   90.00
_cell.angle_beta   90.00
_cell.angle_gamma   90.00
#
_symmetry.space_group_name_H-M   'P 1'
#
loop_
_entity.id
_entity.type
_entity.pdbx_description
1 polymer ?
#
loop_
_entity_poly.entity_id
_entity_poly.type
_entity_poly.pdbx_seq_one_letter_code
_entity_poly.pdbx_strand_id
1 'polypeptide(L)'
;MKQTVLAPDPSSLEPKRKAVALDCEMAGVRNGQSEIISICAIDFFTGEILINSLVKPHLPVIDWRTNIHGIRPATLAIAASQGQVLRGWEAARQELFKHINTETALVGQSLQQDLKRLRVSHAKIFDTAILTAEAVFGTSAPFGRRWSLESLCADLLPLRIRQDSSTHDALEDAMAAREVALWCICYPDKLKEWAKRARKKHNAEKAKQAERRRNKRRNNYYSAPVPDAECEDCGYYHDYGDDKDDEILRWEDVIDWDTWPKSPPSSD
;
A
#
# COMPACT_ATOMS: atom_id res chain seq x y z
N MET A 1 -4.15 17.55 16.87
CA MET A 1 -3.37 16.40 16.37
C MET A 1 -4.21 15.14 16.49
N LYS A 2 -4.30 14.30 15.45
CA LYS A 2 -4.98 13.00 15.53
C LYS A 2 -4.09 12.06 16.39
N GLN A 3 -4.52 11.70 17.60
CA GLN A 3 -3.68 10.96 18.56
C GLN A 3 -3.59 9.47 18.20
N THR A 4 -2.40 8.99 17.88
CA THR A 4 -2.07 7.55 17.76
C THR A 4 -1.98 6.95 19.16
N VAL A 5 -2.51 5.74 19.34
CA VAL A 5 -2.54 5.03 20.64
C VAL A 5 -1.86 3.67 20.47
N LEU A 6 -1.12 3.24 21.50
CA LEU A 6 -0.58 1.88 21.56
C LEU A 6 -1.72 0.85 21.72
N ALA A 7 -1.48 -0.39 21.29
CA ALA A 7 -2.36 -1.49 21.65
C ALA A 7 -2.44 -1.66 23.19
N PRO A 8 -3.52 -2.25 23.73
CA PRO A 8 -3.65 -2.48 25.18
C PRO A 8 -2.51 -3.36 25.71
N ASP A 9 -2.16 -3.18 26.98
CA ASP A 9 -1.20 -4.05 27.67
C ASP A 9 -1.78 -5.46 27.88
N PRO A 10 -0.93 -6.50 27.94
CA PRO A 10 -1.38 -7.86 28.18
C PRO A 10 -2.01 -8.00 29.57
N SER A 11 -3.15 -8.69 29.62
CA SER A 11 -3.85 -9.04 30.86
C SER A 11 -4.06 -10.55 30.92
N SER A 12 -3.78 -11.17 32.06
CA SER A 12 -4.04 -12.60 32.29
C SER A 12 -5.54 -12.92 32.37
N LEU A 13 -6.36 -11.91 32.69
CA LEU A 13 -7.82 -12.05 32.80
C LEU A 13 -8.50 -12.03 31.43
N GLU A 14 -7.88 -11.38 30.44
CA GLU A 14 -8.40 -11.27 29.08
C GLU A 14 -7.32 -11.66 28.06
N PRO A 15 -7.05 -12.97 27.89
CA PRO A 15 -6.05 -13.42 26.93
C PRO A 15 -6.47 -13.02 25.50
N LYS A 16 -5.58 -12.28 24.84
CA LYS A 16 -5.73 -11.88 23.43
C LYS A 16 -5.12 -12.93 22.50
N ARG A 17 -5.36 -12.81 21.20
CA ARG A 17 -4.83 -13.75 20.21
C ARG A 17 -3.30 -13.68 20.17
N LYS A 18 -2.63 -14.78 19.81
CA LYS A 18 -1.17 -14.78 19.67
C LYS A 18 -0.72 -14.05 18.40
N ALA A 19 -1.48 -14.19 17.32
CA ALA A 19 -1.24 -13.49 16.07
C ALA A 19 -2.56 -13.28 15.32
N VAL A 20 -2.69 -12.13 14.65
CA VAL A 20 -3.88 -11.72 13.89
C VAL A 20 -3.44 -11.22 12.52
N ALA A 21 -4.07 -11.72 11.45
CA ALA A 21 -3.93 -11.14 10.12
C ALA A 21 -4.94 -10.00 9.96
N LEU A 22 -4.51 -8.85 9.44
CA LEU A 22 -5.28 -7.61 9.36
C LEU A 22 -5.19 -7.04 7.93
N ASP A 23 -6.33 -6.61 7.42
CA ASP A 23 -6.43 -5.82 6.19
C ASP A 23 -7.59 -4.81 6.31
N CYS A 24 -7.43 -3.62 5.73
CA CYS A 24 -8.45 -2.58 5.74
C CYS A 24 -8.64 -1.98 4.34
N GLU A 25 -9.88 -1.58 4.07
CA GLU A 25 -10.18 -0.75 2.91
C GLU A 25 -10.28 0.72 3.28
N MET A 26 -9.81 1.59 2.39
CA MET A 26 -9.74 3.02 2.62
C MET A 26 -10.37 3.82 1.48
N ALA A 27 -11.09 4.88 1.85
CA ALA A 27 -11.59 5.89 0.92
C ALA A 27 -10.88 7.23 1.10
N GLY A 28 -10.76 8.01 0.03
CA GLY A 28 -10.17 9.33 0.00
C GLY A 28 -11.08 10.41 0.60
N VAL A 29 -10.49 11.27 1.42
CA VAL A 29 -11.11 12.46 2.01
C VAL A 29 -10.30 13.71 1.60
N ARG A 30 -10.77 14.91 1.98
CA ARG A 30 -10.09 16.17 1.61
C ARG A 30 -8.61 16.20 2.03
N ASN A 31 -7.83 17.03 1.33
CA ASN A 31 -6.40 17.28 1.58
C ASN A 31 -5.50 16.06 1.38
N GLY A 32 -5.82 15.20 0.40
CA GLY A 32 -5.02 14.00 0.08
C GLY A 32 -5.02 12.93 1.18
N GLN A 33 -5.91 13.05 2.18
CA GLN A 33 -6.03 12.08 3.26
C GLN A 33 -6.96 10.92 2.88
N SER A 34 -6.97 9.88 3.70
CA SER A 34 -7.90 8.76 3.58
C SER A 34 -8.37 8.33 4.96
N GLU A 35 -9.59 7.79 5.02
CA GLU A 35 -10.19 7.20 6.21
C GLU A 35 -10.58 5.75 5.90
N ILE A 36 -10.64 4.93 6.94
CA ILE A 36 -11.04 3.53 6.85
C ILE A 36 -12.54 3.40 6.54
N ILE A 37 -12.89 2.46 5.65
CA ILE A 37 -14.27 2.14 5.27
C ILE A 37 -14.62 0.65 5.44
N SER A 38 -13.62 -0.21 5.62
CA SER A 38 -13.79 -1.62 5.98
C SER A 38 -12.59 -2.09 6.79
N ILE A 39 -12.82 -3.01 7.72
CA ILE A 39 -11.79 -3.68 8.50
C ILE A 39 -12.06 -5.19 8.49
N CYS A 40 -11.01 -5.97 8.21
CA CYS A 40 -11.01 -7.41 8.41
C CYS A 40 -9.85 -7.83 9.31
N ALA A 41 -10.14 -8.67 10.31
CA ALA A 41 -9.15 -9.29 11.17
C ALA A 41 -9.47 -10.78 11.30
N ILE A 42 -8.45 -11.63 11.12
CA ILE A 42 -8.57 -13.08 11.22
C ILE A 42 -7.54 -13.64 12.20
N ASP A 43 -7.88 -14.68 12.95
CA ASP A 43 -6.90 -15.40 13.76
C ASP A 43 -5.88 -16.09 12.86
N PHE A 44 -4.60 -15.81 13.09
CA PHE A 44 -3.54 -16.29 12.23
C PHE A 44 -3.39 -17.81 12.26
N PHE A 45 -3.69 -18.50 13.36
CA PHE A 45 -3.46 -19.93 13.47
C PHE A 45 -4.69 -20.74 13.05
N THR A 46 -5.89 -20.32 13.47
CA THR A 46 -7.12 -21.07 13.21
C THR A 46 -7.82 -20.65 11.91
N GLY A 47 -7.55 -19.44 11.40
CA GLY A 47 -8.30 -18.85 10.29
C GLY A 47 -9.70 -18.36 10.68
N GLU A 48 -10.02 -18.32 11.98
CA GLU A 48 -11.27 -17.76 12.48
C GLU A 48 -11.41 -16.28 12.10
N ILE A 49 -12.56 -15.89 11.56
CA ILE A 49 -12.88 -14.49 11.27
C ILE A 49 -13.24 -13.81 12.59
N LEU A 50 -12.40 -12.88 13.03
CA LEU A 50 -12.58 -12.11 14.27
C LEU A 50 -13.39 -10.85 14.00
N ILE A 51 -13.07 -10.15 12.91
CA ILE A 51 -13.74 -8.94 12.45
C ILE A 51 -13.88 -9.03 10.94
N ASN A 52 -15.07 -8.72 10.43
CA ASN A 52 -15.30 -8.42 9.02
C ASN A 52 -16.44 -7.42 8.97
N SER A 53 -16.12 -6.12 8.91
CA SER A 53 -17.11 -5.07 9.13
C SER A 53 -16.83 -3.81 8.35
N LEU A 54 -17.90 -3.22 7.83
CA LEU A 54 -17.85 -1.88 7.25
C LEU A 54 -17.67 -0.83 8.34
N VAL A 55 -16.97 0.25 7.97
CA VAL A 55 -16.71 1.40 8.83
C VAL A 55 -17.30 2.64 8.18
N LYS A 56 -18.16 3.35 8.91
CA LYS A 56 -18.67 4.65 8.47
C LYS A 56 -17.68 5.74 8.91
N PRO A 57 -16.96 6.39 7.98
CA PRO A 57 -16.00 7.44 8.35
C PRO A 57 -16.73 8.70 8.86
N HIS A 58 -16.05 9.47 9.72
CA HIS A 58 -16.56 10.76 10.20
C HIS A 58 -16.48 11.86 9.14
N LEU A 59 -15.41 11.82 8.35
CA LEU A 59 -15.16 12.82 7.32
C LEU A 59 -15.91 12.46 6.04
N PRO A 60 -16.42 13.46 5.29
CA PRO A 60 -17.00 13.24 3.98
C PRO A 60 -15.98 12.61 3.03
N VAL A 61 -16.36 11.48 2.43
CA VAL A 61 -15.60 10.81 1.39
C VAL A 61 -15.76 11.57 0.08
N ILE A 62 -14.65 11.90 -0.57
CA ILE A 62 -14.62 12.58 -1.88
C ILE A 62 -14.13 11.67 -3.01
N ASP A 63 -13.37 10.63 -2.67
CA ASP A 63 -12.91 9.60 -3.60
C ASP A 63 -13.22 8.24 -2.98
N TRP A 64 -14.21 7.55 -3.52
CA TRP A 64 -14.66 6.27 -2.96
C TRP A 64 -13.77 5.10 -3.34
N ARG A 65 -12.90 5.21 -4.34
CA ARG A 65 -12.04 4.09 -4.79
C ARG A 65 -12.80 2.78 -5.02
N THR A 66 -14.07 2.87 -5.42
CA THR A 66 -14.94 1.72 -5.66
C THR A 66 -14.37 0.76 -6.71
N ASN A 67 -13.57 1.27 -7.65
CA ASN A 67 -12.85 0.45 -8.64
C ASN A 67 -11.73 -0.40 -8.02
N ILE A 68 -11.27 -0.05 -6.82
CA ILE A 68 -10.27 -0.81 -6.06
C ILE A 68 -10.96 -1.87 -5.20
N HIS A 69 -11.99 -1.54 -4.43
CA HIS A 69 -12.54 -2.46 -3.40
C HIS A 69 -14.04 -2.78 -3.52
N GLY A 70 -14.71 -2.30 -4.56
CA GLY A 70 -16.14 -2.57 -4.81
C GLY A 70 -17.15 -1.90 -3.85
N ILE A 71 -16.74 -1.43 -2.67
CA ILE A 71 -17.61 -0.74 -1.70
C ILE A 71 -18.17 0.57 -2.28
N ARG A 72 -19.48 0.58 -2.56
CA ARG A 72 -20.22 1.73 -3.06
C ARG A 72 -20.76 2.62 -1.94
N PRO A 73 -20.94 3.93 -2.18
CA PRO A 73 -21.58 4.84 -1.22
C PRO A 73 -22.95 4.35 -0.76
N ALA A 74 -23.76 3.82 -1.68
CA ALA A 74 -25.08 3.28 -1.40
C ALA A 74 -25.02 2.06 -0.46
N THR A 75 -24.06 1.14 -0.69
CA THR A 75 -23.85 -0.03 0.16
C THR A 75 -23.55 0.38 1.60
N LEU A 76 -22.62 1.32 1.79
CA LEU A 76 -22.30 1.81 3.13
C LEU A 76 -23.48 2.55 3.78
N ALA A 77 -24.23 3.34 3.01
CA ALA A 77 -25.40 4.07 3.52
C ALA A 77 -26.52 3.12 4.01
N ILE A 78 -26.78 2.04 3.26
CA ILE A 78 -27.76 1.01 3.64
C ILE A 78 -27.31 0.27 4.90
N ALA A 79 -26.06 -0.20 4.95
CA ALA A 79 -25.53 -0.86 6.14
C ALA A 79 -25.59 0.08 7.36
N ALA A 80 -25.29 1.37 7.17
CA ALA A 80 -25.35 2.35 8.24
C ALA A 80 -26.77 2.63 8.76
N SER A 81 -27.79 2.63 7.88
CA SER A 81 -29.19 2.81 8.30
C SER A 81 -29.73 1.60 9.06
N GLN A 82 -29.18 0.41 8.80
CA GLN A 82 -29.48 -0.83 9.50
C GLN A 82 -28.65 -1.03 10.79
N GLY A 83 -27.74 -0.11 11.11
CA GLY A 83 -26.87 -0.22 12.29
C GLY A 83 -25.75 -1.27 12.16
N GLN A 84 -25.44 -1.72 10.94
CA GLN A 84 -24.47 -2.78 10.66
C GLN A 84 -23.06 -2.24 10.30
N VAL A 85 -22.67 -1.11 10.90
CA VAL A 85 -21.37 -0.48 10.65
C VAL A 85 -20.71 -0.05 11.95
N LEU A 86 -19.38 -0.11 11.97
CA LEU A 86 -18.58 0.55 12.99
C LEU A 86 -18.53 2.06 12.69
N ARG A 87 -18.66 2.90 13.72
CA ARG A 87 -18.69 4.36 13.55
C ARG A 87 -17.31 4.98 13.73
N GLY A 88 -16.65 5.25 12.61
CA GLY A 88 -15.32 5.84 12.57
C GLY A 88 -14.19 4.88 12.90
N TRP A 89 -12.97 5.38 12.74
CA TRP A 89 -11.74 4.66 13.04
C TRP A 89 -11.62 4.31 14.53
N GLU A 90 -12.26 5.07 15.43
CA GLU A 90 -12.28 4.81 16.87
C GLU A 90 -12.98 3.50 17.19
N ALA A 91 -14.17 3.28 16.62
CA ALA A 91 -14.95 2.07 16.81
C ALA A 91 -14.23 0.86 16.18
N ALA A 92 -13.67 1.02 14.97
CA ALA A 92 -12.86 -0.01 14.32
C ALA A 92 -11.64 -0.41 15.17
N ARG A 93 -10.93 0.57 15.73
CA ARG A 93 -9.80 0.33 16.62
C ARG A 93 -10.23 -0.36 17.92
N GLN A 94 -11.32 0.08 18.53
CA GLN A 94 -11.84 -0.54 19.76
C GLN A 94 -12.24 -1.99 19.50
N GLU A 95 -12.84 -2.29 18.34
CA GLU A 95 -13.16 -3.65 17.94
C GLU A 95 -11.89 -4.50 17.80
N LEU A 96 -10.87 -3.98 17.10
CA LEU A 96 -9.57 -4.65 16.97
C LEU A 96 -8.92 -4.94 18.33
N PHE A 97 -8.96 -3.98 19.27
CA PHE A 97 -8.38 -4.11 20.61
C PHE A 97 -9.08 -5.15 21.50
N LYS A 98 -10.26 -5.64 21.13
CA LYS A 98 -10.85 -6.81 21.80
C LYS A 98 -10.03 -8.08 21.57
N HIS A 99 -9.31 -8.14 20.45
CA HIS A 99 -8.60 -9.34 19.99
C HIS A 99 -7.08 -9.24 20.09
N ILE A 100 -6.51 -8.03 20.18
CA ILE A 100 -5.06 -7.80 20.18
C ILE A 100 -4.60 -7.04 21.42
N ASN A 101 -3.33 -7.23 21.79
CA ASN A 101 -2.56 -6.45 22.76
C ASN A 101 -1.14 -6.22 22.22
N THR A 102 -0.30 -5.52 22.98
CA THR A 102 1.11 -5.24 22.61
C THR A 102 1.94 -6.51 22.32
N GLU A 103 1.54 -7.67 22.87
CA GLU A 103 2.22 -8.95 22.69
C GLU A 103 1.74 -9.76 21.48
N THR A 104 0.59 -9.39 20.89
CA THR A 104 0.00 -10.03 19.71
C THR A 104 0.80 -9.69 18.47
N ALA A 105 1.16 -10.66 17.62
CA ALA A 105 1.76 -10.33 16.32
C ALA A 105 0.69 -9.92 15.30
N LEU A 106 0.86 -8.79 14.63
CA LEU A 106 0.01 -8.40 13.51
C LEU A 106 0.66 -8.82 12.19
N VAL A 107 -0.10 -9.51 11.34
CA VAL A 107 0.33 -10.05 10.06
C VAL A 107 -0.46 -9.36 8.94
N GLY A 108 0.18 -9.01 7.84
CA GLY A 108 -0.52 -8.37 6.72
C GLY A 108 0.42 -7.97 5.59
N GLN A 109 -0.10 -7.16 4.67
CA GLN A 109 0.65 -6.62 3.54
C GLN A 109 0.64 -5.09 3.63
N SER A 110 1.80 -4.45 3.80
CA SER A 110 1.90 -2.99 3.91
C SER A 110 1.08 -2.39 5.07
N LEU A 111 1.11 -3.05 6.23
CA LEU A 111 0.33 -2.75 7.45
C LEU A 111 0.49 -1.32 7.96
N GLN A 112 1.57 -0.62 7.59
CA GLN A 112 1.71 0.80 7.91
C GLN A 112 0.53 1.63 7.38
N GLN A 113 -0.11 1.20 6.29
CA GLN A 113 -1.25 1.90 5.73
C GLN A 113 -2.49 1.74 6.62
N ASP A 114 -2.79 0.51 7.02
CA ASP A 114 -3.90 0.14 7.90
C ASP A 114 -3.77 0.80 9.27
N LEU A 115 -2.62 0.62 9.91
CA LEU A 115 -2.34 1.13 11.25
C LEU A 115 -2.36 2.66 11.31
N LYS A 116 -1.96 3.34 10.23
CA LYS A 116 -2.08 4.80 10.11
C LYS A 116 -3.54 5.26 10.13
N ARG A 117 -4.46 4.53 9.49
CA ARG A 117 -5.90 4.90 9.46
C ARG A 117 -6.62 4.50 10.74
N LEU A 118 -6.22 3.38 11.34
CA LEU A 118 -6.68 2.96 12.66
C LEU A 118 -6.08 3.79 13.80
N ARG A 119 -5.00 4.53 13.55
CA ARG A 119 -4.25 5.31 14.54
C ARG A 119 -3.75 4.43 15.69
N VAL A 120 -3.18 3.30 15.29
CA VAL A 120 -2.59 2.30 16.18
C VAL A 120 -1.09 2.29 15.98
N SER A 121 -0.34 2.32 17.09
CA SER A 121 1.09 2.03 17.09
C SER A 121 1.30 0.63 17.65
N HIS A 122 2.06 -0.20 16.93
CA HIS A 122 2.26 -1.60 17.29
C HIS A 122 3.66 -2.08 16.89
N ALA A 123 4.35 -2.78 17.79
CA ALA A 123 5.75 -3.15 17.58
C ALA A 123 5.94 -4.53 16.93
N LYS A 124 5.02 -5.48 17.20
CA LYS A 124 5.11 -6.85 16.70
C LYS A 124 4.41 -6.98 15.36
N ILE A 125 5.12 -6.62 14.30
CA ILE A 125 4.62 -6.60 12.93
C ILE A 125 5.32 -7.67 12.10
N PHE A 126 4.54 -8.47 11.39
CA PHE A 126 4.98 -9.37 10.33
C PHE A 126 4.38 -8.89 9.01
N ASP A 127 5.09 -7.99 8.33
CA ASP A 127 4.64 -7.43 7.06
C ASP A 127 5.25 -8.22 5.90
N THR A 128 4.39 -8.87 5.11
CA THR A 128 4.78 -9.71 3.98
C THR A 128 5.49 -8.94 2.86
N ALA A 129 5.16 -7.65 2.67
CA ALA A 129 5.81 -6.78 1.69
C ALA A 129 7.24 -6.45 2.10
N ILE A 130 7.46 -6.18 3.39
CA ILE A 130 8.78 -5.89 3.96
C ILE A 130 9.62 -7.16 4.00
N LEU A 131 9.09 -8.25 4.58
CA LEU A 131 9.80 -9.52 4.71
C LEU A 131 10.35 -10.02 3.37
N THR A 132 9.52 -10.00 2.33
CA THR A 132 9.93 -10.46 1.01
C THR A 132 10.91 -9.50 0.35
N ALA A 133 10.80 -8.20 0.60
CA ALA A 133 11.78 -7.23 0.15
C ALA A 133 13.13 -7.39 0.86
N GLU A 134 13.16 -7.64 2.16
CA GLU A 134 14.36 -7.95 2.91
C GLU A 134 15.02 -9.25 2.44
N ALA A 135 14.23 -10.28 2.17
CA ALA A 135 14.74 -11.52 1.57
C ALA A 135 15.45 -11.24 0.23
N VAL A 136 14.90 -10.33 -0.58
CA VAL A 136 15.44 -10.00 -1.91
C VAL A 136 16.59 -9.00 -1.87
N PHE A 137 16.59 -8.00 -0.98
CA PHE A 137 17.57 -6.90 -1.01
C PHE A 137 18.53 -6.90 0.19
N GLY A 138 18.24 -7.67 1.23
CA GLY A 138 18.85 -7.50 2.55
C GLY A 138 18.32 -6.26 3.26
N THR A 139 18.89 -5.96 4.43
CA THR A 139 18.47 -4.84 5.30
C THR A 139 19.45 -3.66 5.27
N SER A 140 20.57 -3.80 4.56
CA SER A 140 21.65 -2.80 4.56
C SER A 140 21.36 -1.54 3.73
N ALA A 141 20.30 -1.55 2.92
CA ALA A 141 19.93 -0.44 2.05
C ALA A 141 18.42 -0.38 1.84
N PRO A 142 17.87 0.79 1.44
CA PRO A 142 16.47 0.91 1.05
C PRO A 142 16.10 -0.09 -0.04
N PHE A 143 14.90 -0.65 0.06
CA PHE A 143 14.43 -1.64 -0.90
C PHE A 143 14.26 -1.02 -2.29
N GLY A 144 14.72 -1.72 -3.33
CA GLY A 144 14.52 -1.28 -4.72
C GLY A 144 13.07 -1.37 -5.20
N ARG A 145 12.26 -2.20 -4.54
CA ARG A 145 10.79 -2.35 -4.71
C ARG A 145 10.22 -3.18 -3.55
N ARG A 146 8.89 -3.19 -3.44
CA ARG A 146 8.13 -4.20 -2.69
C ARG A 146 7.23 -4.97 -3.67
N TRP A 147 6.91 -6.22 -3.37
CA TRP A 147 6.00 -7.03 -4.19
C TRP A 147 4.56 -6.82 -3.71
N SER A 148 3.61 -6.77 -4.66
CA SER A 148 2.18 -6.75 -4.32
C SER A 148 1.76 -8.11 -3.74
N LEU A 149 0.71 -8.12 -2.92
CA LEU A 149 0.13 -9.35 -2.39
C LEU A 149 -0.27 -10.32 -3.50
N GLU A 150 -0.89 -9.82 -4.56
CA GLU A 150 -1.24 -10.60 -5.75
C GLU A 150 0.00 -11.26 -6.38
N SER A 151 1.08 -10.51 -6.57
CA SER A 151 2.33 -11.06 -7.12
C SER A 151 2.93 -12.13 -6.21
N LEU A 152 2.88 -11.94 -4.89
CA LEU A 152 3.39 -12.91 -3.92
C LEU A 152 2.55 -14.19 -3.90
N CYS A 153 1.22 -14.07 -3.91
CA CYS A 153 0.33 -15.22 -4.01
C CYS A 153 0.59 -16.01 -5.30
N ALA A 154 0.78 -15.29 -6.40
CA ALA A 154 1.05 -15.86 -7.71
C ALA A 154 2.39 -16.60 -7.77
N ASP A 155 3.44 -16.03 -7.17
CA ASP A 155 4.80 -16.56 -7.22
C ASP A 155 5.05 -17.67 -6.18
N LEU A 156 4.43 -17.57 -5.00
CA LEU A 156 4.75 -18.42 -3.84
C LEU A 156 3.71 -19.52 -3.57
N LEU A 157 2.42 -19.23 -3.78
CA LEU A 157 1.30 -20.08 -3.37
C LEU A 157 0.55 -20.76 -4.53
N PRO A 158 1.06 -20.67 -5.76
CA PRO A 158 0.26 -20.78 -6.99
C PRO A 158 -1.19 -20.27 -6.95
N LEU A 159 -1.50 -19.29 -6.10
CA LEU A 159 -2.85 -18.75 -5.94
C LEU A 159 -3.04 -17.50 -6.79
N ARG A 160 -4.29 -17.25 -7.18
CA ARG A 160 -4.71 -16.03 -7.85
C ARG A 160 -5.88 -15.46 -7.04
N ILE A 161 -5.68 -14.28 -6.49
CA ILE A 161 -6.70 -13.55 -5.75
C ILE A 161 -7.40 -12.55 -6.67
N ARG A 162 -8.61 -12.09 -6.31
CA ARG A 162 -9.33 -11.00 -7.00
C ARG A 162 -9.69 -11.30 -8.46
N GLN A 163 -9.86 -12.58 -8.83
CA GLN A 163 -10.01 -12.98 -10.24
C GLN A 163 -11.29 -12.46 -10.92
N ASP A 164 -12.39 -12.35 -10.18
CA ASP A 164 -13.72 -12.12 -10.78
C ASP A 164 -14.02 -10.63 -11.03
N SER A 165 -13.46 -9.74 -10.22
CA SER A 165 -13.78 -8.31 -10.26
C SER A 165 -12.54 -7.42 -10.37
N SER A 166 -11.34 -7.98 -10.22
CA SER A 166 -10.10 -7.24 -9.93
C SER A 166 -10.21 -6.31 -8.71
N THR A 167 -11.29 -6.41 -7.93
CA THR A 167 -11.49 -5.60 -6.73
C THR A 167 -10.91 -6.34 -5.54
N HIS A 168 -10.26 -5.58 -4.67
CA HIS A 168 -9.88 -5.97 -3.34
C HIS A 168 -11.12 -6.31 -2.49
N ASP A 169 -10.96 -7.34 -1.68
CA ASP A 169 -11.86 -7.71 -0.60
C ASP A 169 -10.99 -7.93 0.64
N ALA A 170 -11.29 -7.20 1.72
CA ALA A 170 -10.44 -7.22 2.92
C ALA A 170 -10.31 -8.62 3.53
N LEU A 171 -11.32 -9.48 3.39
CA LEU A 171 -11.26 -10.85 3.91
C LEU A 171 -10.34 -11.72 3.04
N GLU A 172 -10.50 -11.68 1.71
CA GLU A 172 -9.61 -12.37 0.78
C GLU A 172 -8.16 -11.91 0.98
N ASP A 173 -7.93 -10.60 1.09
CA ASP A 173 -6.59 -10.02 1.25
C ASP A 173 -5.97 -10.38 2.60
N ALA A 174 -6.72 -10.35 3.71
CA ALA A 174 -6.23 -10.79 5.02
C ALA A 174 -5.87 -12.28 5.03
N MET A 175 -6.70 -13.14 4.42
CA MET A 175 -6.41 -14.57 4.27
C MET A 175 -5.19 -14.81 3.39
N ALA A 176 -5.09 -14.13 2.26
CA ALA A 176 -3.96 -14.26 1.35
C ALA A 176 -2.63 -13.82 2.01
N ALA A 177 -2.63 -12.70 2.74
CA ALA A 177 -1.46 -12.25 3.47
C ALA A 177 -1.05 -13.25 4.56
N ARG A 178 -2.02 -13.86 5.26
CA ARG A 178 -1.78 -14.97 6.20
C ARG A 178 -1.11 -16.16 5.51
N GLU A 179 -1.61 -16.62 4.37
CA GLU A 179 -1.03 -17.77 3.65
C GLU A 179 0.39 -17.47 3.17
N VAL A 180 0.65 -16.26 2.66
CA VAL A 180 1.99 -15.84 2.25
C VAL A 180 2.95 -15.86 3.44
N ALA A 181 2.51 -15.35 4.60
CA ALA A 181 3.30 -15.36 5.82
C ALA A 181 3.60 -16.79 6.30
N LEU A 182 2.60 -17.67 6.33
CA LEU A 182 2.77 -19.08 6.69
C LEU A 182 3.76 -19.78 5.75
N TRP A 183 3.67 -19.54 4.44
CA TRP A 183 4.60 -20.11 3.48
C TRP A 183 6.03 -19.62 3.72
N CYS A 184 6.22 -18.33 3.97
CA CYS A 184 7.55 -17.77 4.27
C CYS A 184 8.17 -18.40 5.52
N ILE A 185 7.37 -18.64 6.55
CA ILE A 185 7.80 -19.25 7.82
C ILE A 185 8.11 -20.74 7.63
N CYS A 186 7.25 -21.48 6.94
CA CYS A 186 7.37 -22.94 6.81
C CYS A 186 8.40 -23.37 5.76
N TYR A 187 8.71 -22.53 4.79
CA TYR A 187 9.60 -22.87 3.68
C TYR A 187 10.75 -21.86 3.50
N PRO A 188 11.62 -21.65 4.50
CA PRO A 188 12.66 -20.63 4.47
C PRO A 188 13.66 -20.83 3.34
N ASP A 189 13.98 -22.07 2.96
CA ASP A 189 14.90 -22.34 1.84
C ASP A 189 14.26 -22.03 0.49
N LYS A 190 12.96 -22.32 0.32
CA LYS A 190 12.22 -21.92 -0.88
C LYS A 190 12.11 -20.40 -0.98
N LEU A 191 11.94 -19.71 0.14
CA LEU A 191 11.96 -18.24 0.19
C LEU A 191 13.30 -17.68 -0.28
N LYS A 192 14.43 -18.25 0.18
CA LYS A 192 15.77 -17.85 -0.28
C LYS A 192 15.95 -18.07 -1.79
N GLU A 193 15.47 -19.20 -2.32
CA GLU A 193 15.53 -19.49 -3.75
C GLU A 193 14.68 -18.53 -4.58
N TRP A 194 13.44 -18.29 -4.15
CA TRP A 194 12.57 -17.30 -4.77
C TRP A 194 13.24 -15.92 -4.76
N ALA A 195 13.82 -15.52 -3.62
CA ALA A 195 14.46 -14.23 -3.47
C ALA A 195 15.65 -14.03 -4.43
N LYS A 196 16.47 -15.07 -4.65
CA LYS A 196 17.54 -15.06 -5.66
C LYS A 196 16.99 -14.84 -7.07
N ARG A 197 15.91 -15.55 -7.43
CA ARG A 197 15.25 -15.40 -8.74
C ARG A 197 14.67 -14.00 -8.90
N ALA A 198 13.99 -13.49 -7.88
CA ALA A 198 13.38 -12.17 -7.85
C ALA A 198 14.44 -11.06 -7.95
N ARG A 199 15.58 -11.18 -7.25
CA ARG A 199 16.72 -10.25 -7.37
C ARG A 199 17.25 -10.19 -8.80
N LYS A 200 17.47 -11.37 -9.43
CA LYS A 200 17.97 -11.44 -10.82
C LYS A 200 16.99 -10.77 -11.78
N LYS A 201 15.68 -11.02 -11.62
CA LYS A 201 14.63 -10.40 -12.44
C LYS A 201 14.63 -8.87 -12.28
N HIS A 202 14.67 -8.37 -11.05
CA HIS A 202 14.71 -6.93 -10.77
C HIS A 202 15.94 -6.24 -11.40
N ASN A 203 17.13 -6.83 -11.26
CA ASN A 203 18.35 -6.27 -11.84
C ASN A 203 18.29 -6.23 -13.38
N ALA A 204 17.74 -7.28 -14.00
CA ALA A 204 17.55 -7.33 -15.45
C ALA A 204 16.54 -6.28 -15.93
N GLU A 205 15.43 -6.07 -15.21
CA GLU A 205 14.45 -5.01 -15.50
C GLU A 205 15.09 -3.63 -15.41
N LYS A 206 15.87 -3.36 -14.36
CA LYS A 206 16.62 -2.09 -14.22
C LYS A 206 17.62 -1.87 -15.35
N ALA A 207 18.37 -2.91 -15.74
CA ALA A 207 19.33 -2.83 -16.85
C ALA A 207 18.63 -2.48 -18.17
N LYS A 208 17.50 -3.15 -18.48
CA LYS A 208 16.69 -2.86 -19.67
C LYS A 208 16.14 -1.43 -19.66
N GLN A 209 15.69 -0.93 -18.51
CA GLN A 209 15.22 0.46 -18.39
C GLN A 209 16.35 1.47 -18.60
N ALA A 210 17.54 1.21 -18.05
CA ALA A 210 18.72 2.06 -18.24
C ALA A 210 19.15 2.10 -19.72
N GLU A 211 19.11 0.96 -20.41
CA GLU A 211 19.41 0.85 -21.84
C GLU A 211 18.39 1.63 -22.68
N ARG A 212 17.09 1.48 -22.42
CA ARG A 212 16.03 2.27 -23.09
C ARG A 212 16.24 3.76 -22.92
N ARG A 213 16.59 4.22 -21.70
CA ARG A 213 16.89 5.63 -21.43
C ARG A 213 18.13 6.11 -22.19
N ARG A 214 19.18 5.28 -22.28
CA ARG A 214 20.39 5.60 -23.05
C ARG A 214 20.09 5.70 -24.55
N ASN A 215 19.28 4.80 -25.10
CA ASN A 215 18.89 4.82 -26.50
C ASN A 215 17.99 6.02 -26.83
N LYS A 216 17.04 6.39 -25.94
CA LYS A 216 16.24 7.62 -26.10
C LYS A 216 17.13 8.86 -26.13
N ARG A 217 18.10 8.98 -25.21
CA ARG A 217 19.08 10.08 -25.20
C ARG A 217 19.95 10.11 -26.46
N ARG A 218 20.39 8.95 -26.93
CA ARG A 218 21.22 8.84 -28.14
C ARG A 218 20.43 9.25 -29.38
N ASN A 219 19.19 8.78 -29.54
CA ASN A 219 18.34 9.18 -30.65
C ASN A 219 18.03 10.68 -30.61
N ASN A 220 17.78 11.26 -29.42
CA ASN A 220 17.57 12.69 -29.29
C ASN A 220 18.81 13.53 -29.65
N TYR A 221 20.01 13.01 -29.38
CA TYR A 221 21.28 13.66 -29.77
C TYR A 221 21.50 13.64 -31.29
N TYR A 222 21.19 12.53 -31.97
CA TYR A 222 21.32 12.43 -33.44
C TYR A 222 20.17 13.10 -34.21
N SER A 223 19.05 13.42 -33.54
CA SER A 223 17.93 14.17 -34.12
C SER A 223 17.98 15.67 -33.83
N ALA A 224 18.98 16.17 -33.09
CA ALA A 224 19.18 17.60 -32.91
C ALA A 224 19.63 18.22 -34.25
N PRO A 225 19.01 19.32 -34.72
CA PRO A 225 19.47 20.05 -35.89
C PRO A 225 20.93 20.44 -35.70
N VAL A 226 21.78 20.16 -36.71
CA VAL A 226 23.14 20.70 -36.74
C VAL A 226 22.99 22.23 -36.76
N PRO A 227 23.63 23.00 -35.86
CA PRO A 227 23.62 24.44 -35.98
C PRO A 227 24.35 24.78 -37.27
N ASP A 228 23.64 25.37 -38.23
CA ASP A 228 24.26 25.95 -39.42
C ASP A 228 25.30 26.97 -38.96
N ALA A 229 26.55 26.75 -39.33
CA ALA A 229 27.59 27.73 -39.15
C ALA A 229 27.29 28.89 -40.11
N GLU A 230 27.05 30.07 -39.51
CA GLU A 230 26.90 31.41 -40.11
C GLU A 230 25.51 31.77 -40.67
N CYS A 231 24.71 32.42 -39.83
CA CYS A 231 24.01 33.64 -40.24
C CYS A 231 23.82 34.53 -38.99
N GLU A 232 24.45 35.70 -39.01
CA GLU A 232 24.30 36.72 -37.99
C GLU A 232 22.87 37.27 -37.94
N ASP A 233 22.52 37.71 -36.73
CA ASP A 233 21.42 38.60 -36.36
C ASP A 233 20.13 37.96 -35.82
N CYS A 234 19.77 38.42 -34.63
CA CYS A 234 18.82 37.83 -33.71
C CYS A 234 17.40 38.37 -33.91
N GLY A 235 16.44 37.47 -34.13
CA GLY A 235 15.01 37.78 -34.20
C GLY A 235 14.17 36.75 -33.44
N TYR A 236 13.69 37.16 -32.28
CA TYR A 236 12.83 36.44 -31.34
C TYR A 236 11.46 36.09 -31.95
N TYR A 237 11.09 34.80 -32.05
CA TYR A 237 9.69 34.34 -32.08
C TYR A 237 9.52 32.99 -31.40
N HIS A 238 8.63 32.98 -30.40
CA HIS A 238 8.04 31.81 -29.74
C HIS A 238 7.14 31.05 -30.73
N ASP A 239 7.19 29.72 -30.76
CA ASP A 239 6.08 28.92 -31.28
C ASP A 239 5.91 27.58 -30.54
N TYR A 240 4.66 27.27 -30.23
CA TYR A 240 4.20 26.16 -29.40
C TYR A 240 3.85 24.95 -30.27
N GLY A 241 4.16 23.73 -29.83
CA GLY A 241 3.60 22.48 -30.38
C GLY A 241 3.89 21.35 -29.43
N ASP A 242 3.07 21.14 -28.40
CA ASP A 242 1.85 20.29 -28.37
C ASP A 242 2.21 18.80 -28.43
N ASP A 243 2.48 18.29 -27.23
CA ASP A 243 2.66 16.90 -26.84
C ASP A 243 1.32 16.16 -26.86
N LYS A 244 1.22 15.03 -27.58
CA LYS A 244 0.27 13.96 -27.24
C LYS A 244 0.87 12.58 -27.50
N ASP A 245 1.20 11.92 -26.39
CA ASP A 245 1.10 10.48 -26.10
C ASP A 245 2.22 9.98 -25.17
N ASP A 246 2.56 10.77 -24.16
CA ASP A 246 3.22 10.27 -22.94
C ASP A 246 2.13 9.90 -21.93
N GLU A 247 2.18 8.67 -21.42
CA GLU A 247 1.43 8.23 -20.25
C GLU A 247 1.88 9.10 -19.05
N ILE A 248 1.11 10.16 -18.78
CA ILE A 248 1.43 11.21 -17.81
C ILE A 248 1.60 10.58 -16.43
N LEU A 249 2.85 10.55 -15.95
CA LEU A 249 3.18 10.40 -14.54
C LEU A 249 2.39 11.45 -13.77
N ARG A 250 1.45 11.02 -12.93
CA ARG A 250 0.69 11.96 -12.10
C ARG A 250 1.62 12.49 -11.02
N TRP A 251 1.48 13.76 -10.67
CA TRP A 251 2.28 14.41 -9.63
C TRP A 251 2.24 13.68 -8.28
N GLU A 252 1.21 12.86 -8.06
CA GLU A 252 1.01 12.01 -6.89
C GLU A 252 1.98 10.82 -6.80
N ASP A 253 2.61 10.42 -7.92
CA ASP A 253 3.50 9.25 -8.01
C ASP A 253 4.97 9.56 -7.66
N VAL A 254 5.31 10.85 -7.47
CA VAL A 254 6.69 11.32 -7.25
C VAL A 254 6.88 11.99 -5.89
N ILE A 255 5.80 12.45 -5.23
CA ILE A 255 5.89 13.17 -3.96
C ILE A 255 5.76 12.21 -2.77
N ASP A 256 6.85 12.07 -2.02
CA ASP A 256 6.78 11.67 -0.62
C ASP A 256 6.31 12.89 0.20
N TRP A 257 5.03 12.87 0.56
CA TRP A 257 4.35 13.92 1.31
C TRP A 257 4.99 14.25 2.65
N ASP A 258 5.85 13.37 3.18
CA ASP A 258 6.56 13.61 4.43
C ASP A 258 7.82 14.49 4.25
N THR A 259 8.28 14.72 3.01
CA THR A 259 9.49 15.51 2.68
C THR A 259 9.22 16.89 2.06
N TRP A 260 7.96 17.27 1.86
CA TRP A 260 7.63 18.57 1.25
C TRP A 260 7.81 19.73 2.25
N PRO A 261 8.44 20.85 1.87
CA PRO A 261 8.56 22.00 2.76
C PRO A 261 7.17 22.52 3.13
N LYS A 262 6.84 22.45 4.42
CA LYS A 262 5.61 23.03 4.95
C LYS A 262 5.76 24.55 4.89
N SER A 263 4.67 25.24 4.53
CA SER A 263 4.63 26.70 4.52
C SER A 263 5.19 27.26 5.85
N PRO A 264 5.98 28.35 5.81
CA PRO A 264 6.44 28.99 7.04
C PRO A 264 5.22 29.36 7.91
N PRO A 265 5.36 29.33 9.25
CA PRO A 265 4.27 29.72 10.13
C PRO A 265 3.82 31.14 9.80
N SER A 266 2.50 31.36 9.82
CA SER A 266 1.92 32.69 9.68
C SER A 266 2.45 33.59 10.79
N SER A 267 2.95 34.76 10.40
CA SER A 267 3.33 35.83 11.32
C SER A 267 2.07 36.45 11.93
N ASP A 268 1.78 36.07 13.17
CA ASP A 268 1.06 36.88 14.17
C ASP A 268 1.93 36.93 15.44
#